data_AF-A0A1Z3HSJ9-F1
#
_entry.id   AF-A0A1Z3HSJ9-F1
#
_cell.length_a   1.000
_cell.length_b   1.000
_cell.length_c   1.000
_cell.angle_alpha   90.00
_cell.angle_beta   90.00
_cell.angle_gamma   90.00
#
_symmetry.space_group_name_H-M   'P 1'
#
loop_
_entity.id
_entity.type
_entity.pdbx_description
1 polymer ?
#
loop_
_entity_poly.entity_id
_entity_poly.type
_entity_poly.pdbx_seq_one_letter_code
_entity_poly.pdbx_strand_id
1 'polypeptide(L)'
;MEREDLWKEFDKNIDLYKFYLEIVLKTSIFIFGITGAIVSYYFSNASKPLVELSLCLPLIMNAGFAYLCFKGASFADILDRDHDILSEELGTRIAFTFSPLHEVLRLFVVLYALVSISLGVILVTDIV
;
A
#
# COMPACT_ATOMS: atom_id res chain seq x y z
N MET A 1 24.58 -12.90 23.34
CA MET A 1 23.89 -11.60 23.22
C MET A 1 23.11 -11.39 24.52
N GLU A 2 23.32 -10.29 25.22
CA GLU A 2 22.66 -10.05 26.52
C GLU A 2 21.17 -9.73 26.28
N ARG A 3 20.27 -10.18 27.17
CA ARG A 3 18.81 -10.02 26.96
C ARG A 3 18.36 -8.57 26.72
N GLU A 4 19.07 -7.60 27.28
CA GLU A 4 18.74 -6.17 27.09
C GLU A 4 18.98 -5.70 25.65
N ASP A 5 19.99 -6.23 24.95
CA ASP A 5 20.26 -5.87 23.56
C ASP A 5 19.17 -6.42 22.63
N LEU A 6 18.70 -7.63 22.92
CA LEU A 6 17.59 -8.26 22.18
C LEU A 6 16.28 -7.46 22.34
N TRP A 7 15.98 -6.96 23.55
CA TRP A 7 14.80 -6.12 23.79
C TRP A 7 14.88 -4.76 23.09
N LYS A 8 16.06 -4.14 23.02
CA LYS A 8 16.24 -2.88 22.28
C LYS A 8 16.08 -3.05 20.78
N GLU A 9 16.63 -4.12 20.22
CA GLU A 9 16.47 -4.43 18.80
C GLU A 9 15.00 -4.71 18.47
N PHE A 10 14.30 -5.42 19.36
CA PHE A 10 12.87 -5.69 19.25
C PHE A 10 12.01 -4.41 19.27
N ASP A 11 12.24 -3.51 20.22
CA ASP A 11 11.49 -2.24 20.33
C ASP A 11 11.69 -1.36 19.08
N LYS A 12 12.93 -1.30 18.58
CA LYS A 12 13.27 -0.59 17.35
C LYS A 12 12.56 -1.15 16.11
N ASN A 13 12.42 -2.48 16.01
CA ASN A 13 11.70 -3.12 14.90
C ASN A 13 10.20 -2.81 14.94
N ILE A 14 9.60 -2.77 16.14
CA ILE A 14 8.18 -2.39 16.32
C ILE A 14 7.94 -0.94 15.92
N ASP A 15 8.82 -0.02 16.34
CA ASP A 15 8.68 1.39 15.98
C ASP A 15 8.84 1.62 14.48
N LEU A 16 9.79 0.92 13.84
CA LEU A 16 9.98 0.98 12.39
C LEU A 16 8.73 0.47 11.65
N TYR A 17 8.12 -0.61 12.14
CA TYR A 17 6.89 -1.15 11.59
C TYR A 17 5.70 -0.18 11.69
N LYS A 18 5.49 0.43 12.86
CA LYS A 18 4.44 1.45 13.06
C LYS A 18 4.64 2.64 12.12
N PHE A 19 5.88 3.09 11.99
CA PHE A 19 6.25 4.19 11.11
C PHE A 19 5.91 3.88 9.64
N TYR A 20 6.23 2.68 9.15
CA TYR A 20 5.86 2.28 7.79
C TYR A 20 4.35 2.22 7.59
N LEU A 21 3.61 1.65 8.55
CA LEU A 21 2.16 1.58 8.49
C LEU A 21 1.54 2.98 8.45
N GLU A 22 2.02 3.89 9.28
CA GLU A 22 1.56 5.28 9.31
C GLU A 22 1.82 6.02 8.00
N ILE A 23 3.01 5.83 7.40
CA ILE A 23 3.33 6.40 6.08
C ILE A 23 2.37 5.87 5.02
N VAL A 24 2.19 4.54 4.95
CA VAL A 24 1.33 3.92 3.94
C VAL A 24 -0.10 4.47 4.07
N LEU A 25 -0.67 4.52 5.27
CA LEU A 25 -2.01 5.06 5.50
C LEU A 25 -2.13 6.53 5.04
N LYS A 26 -1.18 7.39 5.44
CA LYS A 26 -1.19 8.81 5.09
C LYS A 26 -1.07 9.01 3.58
N THR A 27 -0.16 8.29 2.94
CA THR A 27 0.00 8.31 1.49
C THR A 27 -1.25 7.82 0.78
N SER A 28 -1.91 6.78 1.31
CA SER A 28 -3.15 6.27 0.72
C SER A 28 -4.30 7.25 0.77
N ILE A 29 -4.53 7.90 1.92
CA ILE A 29 -5.54 8.95 2.06
C ILE A 29 -5.29 10.07 1.04
N PHE A 30 -4.04 10.49 0.86
CA PHE A 30 -3.67 11.53 -0.08
C PHE A 30 -3.94 11.14 -1.54
N ILE A 31 -3.55 9.92 -1.95
CA ILE A 31 -3.78 9.43 -3.31
C ILE A 31 -5.26 9.30 -3.62
N PHE A 32 -6.05 8.75 -2.70
CA PHE A 32 -7.49 8.63 -2.91
C PHE A 32 -8.18 10.00 -2.92
N GLY A 33 -7.70 10.96 -2.12
CA GLY A 33 -8.17 12.35 -2.17
C GLY A 33 -7.93 13.00 -3.53
N ILE A 34 -6.71 12.88 -4.07
CA ILE A 34 -6.39 13.39 -5.42
C ILE A 34 -7.22 12.68 -6.49
N THR A 35 -7.28 11.35 -6.43
CA THR A 35 -8.03 10.54 -7.39
C THR A 35 -9.51 10.93 -7.39
N GLY A 36 -10.13 11.05 -6.21
CA GLY A 36 -11.52 11.46 -6.06
C GLY A 36 -11.78 12.87 -6.60
N ALA A 37 -10.86 13.82 -6.36
CA ALA A 37 -10.98 15.17 -6.89
C ALA A 37 -10.92 15.20 -8.43
N ILE A 38 -9.99 14.47 -9.03
CA ILE A 38 -9.84 14.38 -10.49
C ILE A 38 -11.03 13.68 -11.13
N VAL A 39 -11.49 12.56 -10.55
CA VAL A 39 -12.66 11.82 -11.06
C VAL A 39 -13.93 12.68 -10.95
N SER A 40 -14.11 13.42 -9.86
CA SER A 40 -15.23 14.36 -9.72
C SER A 40 -15.16 15.48 -10.76
N TYR A 41 -13.97 16.03 -11.02
CA TYR A 41 -13.76 17.02 -12.07
C TYR A 41 -14.09 16.46 -13.45
N TYR A 42 -13.67 15.21 -13.73
CA TYR A 42 -13.95 14.50 -14.97
C TYR A 42 -15.45 14.41 -15.25
N PHE A 43 -16.22 13.83 -14.31
CA PHE A 43 -17.67 13.70 -14.49
C PHE A 43 -18.40 15.04 -14.58
N SER A 44 -17.88 16.09 -13.95
CA SER A 44 -18.45 17.44 -14.02
C SER A 44 -18.16 18.17 -15.34
N ASN A 45 -17.16 17.73 -16.12
CA ASN A 45 -16.70 18.41 -17.34
C ASN A 45 -16.57 17.46 -18.54
N ALA A 46 -17.24 16.31 -18.52
CA ALA A 46 -17.12 15.24 -19.51
C ALA A 46 -17.40 15.67 -20.97
N SER A 47 -18.04 16.81 -21.20
CA SER A 47 -18.31 17.35 -22.54
C SER A 47 -17.10 18.03 -23.21
N LYS A 48 -15.96 18.17 -22.53
CA LYS A 48 -14.76 18.82 -23.07
C LYS A 48 -13.73 17.79 -23.56
N PRO A 49 -13.25 17.90 -24.81
CA PRO A 49 -12.41 16.88 -25.48
C PRO A 49 -10.99 16.71 -24.90
N LEU A 50 -10.61 17.45 -23.87
CA LEU A 50 -9.30 17.34 -23.20
C LEU A 50 -9.42 16.82 -21.75
N VAL A 51 -10.63 16.60 -21.26
CA VAL A 51 -10.87 16.22 -19.86
C VAL A 51 -10.55 14.74 -19.62
N GLU A 52 -10.63 13.89 -20.64
CA GLU A 52 -10.20 12.48 -20.60
C GLU A 52 -8.72 12.32 -20.22
N LEU A 53 -7.85 13.23 -20.66
CA LEU A 53 -6.43 13.19 -20.33
C LEU A 53 -6.16 13.39 -18.83
N SER A 54 -7.11 13.98 -18.10
CA SER A 54 -7.00 14.14 -16.65
C SER A 54 -7.02 12.81 -15.91
N LEU A 55 -7.64 11.76 -16.49
CA LEU A 55 -7.71 10.42 -15.90
C LEU A 55 -6.39 9.63 -16.05
N CYS A 56 -5.50 10.02 -16.96
CA CYS A 56 -4.18 9.39 -17.09
C CYS A 56 -3.34 9.54 -15.81
N LEU A 57 -3.40 10.70 -15.16
CA LEU A 57 -2.65 10.96 -13.93
C LEU A 57 -3.07 10.02 -12.78
N PRO A 58 -4.36 9.93 -12.37
CA PRO A 58 -4.77 9.00 -11.34
C PRO A 58 -4.58 7.56 -11.77
N LEU A 59 -4.71 7.21 -13.06
CA LEU A 59 -4.46 5.85 -13.53
C LEU A 59 -2.99 5.43 -13.29
N ILE A 60 -2.03 6.26 -13.71
CA ILE A 60 -0.60 6.02 -13.50
C ILE A 60 -0.26 6.00 -12.01
N MET A 61 -0.81 6.94 -11.23
CA MET A 61 -0.58 6.98 -9.78
C MET A 61 -1.09 5.72 -9.09
N ASN A 62 -2.35 5.33 -9.31
CA ASN A 62 -2.92 4.14 -8.66
C ASN A 62 -2.21 2.86 -9.13
N ALA A 63 -1.85 2.74 -10.40
CA ALA A 63 -1.10 1.58 -10.91
C ALA A 63 0.31 1.51 -10.30
N GLY A 64 1.03 2.63 -10.24
CA GLY A 64 2.36 2.71 -9.63
C GLY A 64 2.33 2.37 -8.14
N PHE A 65 1.35 2.89 -7.41
CA PHE A 65 1.18 2.58 -5.99
C PHE A 65 0.72 1.14 -5.74
N ALA A 66 -0.13 0.56 -6.59
CA ALA A 66 -0.46 -0.86 -6.53
C ALA A 66 0.80 -1.72 -6.64
N TYR A 67 1.70 -1.39 -7.59
CA TYR A 67 2.97 -2.10 -7.76
C TYR A 67 3.90 -1.93 -6.54
N LEU A 68 4.01 -0.72 -6.00
CA LEU A 68 4.81 -0.45 -4.79
C LEU A 68 4.26 -1.23 -3.58
N CYS A 69 2.96 -1.22 -3.36
CA CYS A 69 2.33 -1.98 -2.28
C CYS A 69 2.48 -3.49 -2.48
N PHE A 70 2.43 -3.99 -3.71
CA PHE A 70 2.66 -5.40 -4.01
C PHE A 70 4.09 -5.83 -3.67
N LYS A 71 5.09 -5.04 -4.09
CA LYS A 71 6.49 -5.26 -3.73
C LYS A 71 6.70 -5.18 -2.21
N GLY A 72 6.06 -4.22 -1.55
CA GLY A 72 6.11 -4.06 -0.09
C GLY A 72 5.53 -5.29 0.64
N ALA A 73 4.39 -5.80 0.19
CA ALA A 73 3.77 -7.00 0.75
C ALA A 73 4.67 -8.24 0.56
N SER A 74 5.27 -8.42 -0.62
CA SER A 74 6.21 -9.52 -0.85
C SER A 74 7.49 -9.43 -0.01
N PHE A 75 7.98 -8.21 0.26
CA PHE A 75 9.14 -8.02 1.14
C PHE A 75 8.81 -8.30 2.60
N ALA A 76 7.60 -7.92 3.05
CA ALA A 76 7.10 -8.26 4.37
C ALA A 76 6.93 -9.78 4.56
N ASP A 77 6.42 -10.50 3.56
CA ASP A 77 6.32 -11.98 3.57
C ASP A 77 7.69 -12.66 3.73
N ILE A 78 8.75 -12.09 3.16
CA ILE A 78 10.11 -12.62 3.30
C ILE A 78 10.65 -12.33 4.71
N LEU A 79 10.39 -11.13 5.23
CA LEU A 79 10.86 -10.71 6.55
C LEU A 79 10.17 -11.48 7.69
N ASP A 80 8.91 -11.89 7.50
CA ASP A 80 8.18 -12.77 8.43
C ASP A 80 8.81 -14.15 8.52
N ARG A 81 9.27 -14.71 7.40
CA ARG A 81 9.96 -16.01 7.38
C ARG A 81 11.29 -15.96 8.10
N ASP A 82 12.04 -14.86 7.96
CA ASP A 82 13.31 -14.69 8.66
C ASP A 82 13.11 -14.48 10.17
N HIS A 83 12.00 -13.85 10.59
CA HIS A 83 11.64 -13.70 12.00
C HIS A 83 11.16 -15.00 12.66
N ASP A 84 10.42 -15.85 11.95
CA ASP A 84 9.99 -17.16 12.48
C ASP A 84 11.19 -18.04 12.83
N ILE A 85 12.26 -18.00 12.03
CA ILE A 85 13.50 -18.74 12.27
C ILE A 85 14.24 -18.19 13.51
N LEU A 86 14.30 -16.86 13.68
CA LEU A 86 14.88 -16.23 14.88
C LEU A 86 14.05 -16.52 16.14
N SER A 87 12.73 -16.58 16.04
CA SER A 87 11.85 -16.89 17.18
C SER A 87 12.01 -18.34 17.64
N GLU A 88 12.32 -19.27 16.74
CA GLU A 88 12.60 -20.66 17.06
C GLU A 88 13.95 -20.82 17.81
N GLU A 89 14.98 -20.06 17.41
CA GLU A 89 16.29 -20.06 18.08
C GLU A 89 16.28 -19.45 19.49
N LEU A 90 15.43 -18.45 19.76
CA LEU A 90 15.38 -17.79 21.07
C LEU A 90 14.44 -18.44 22.10
N GLY A 91 13.65 -19.45 21.74
CA GLY A 91 12.80 -20.22 22.65
C GLY A 91 11.68 -19.42 23.34
N THR A 92 11.58 -18.13 23.07
CA THR A 92 10.51 -17.24 23.53
C THR A 92 9.44 -17.18 22.45
N ARG A 93 8.26 -17.73 22.77
CA ARG A 93 7.00 -17.57 22.02
C ARG A 93 6.51 -16.11 22.03
N ILE A 94 7.33 -15.14 21.62
CA ILE A 94 6.83 -13.81 21.31
C ILE A 94 6.34 -13.91 19.87
N ALA A 95 5.15 -14.51 19.72
CA ALA A 95 4.43 -14.54 18.46
C ALA A 95 3.97 -13.12 18.14
N PHE A 96 4.91 -12.27 17.73
CA PHE A 96 4.58 -10.95 17.23
C PHE A 96 4.19 -11.12 15.77
N THR A 97 2.91 -11.32 15.55
CA THR A 97 2.36 -11.45 14.20
C THR A 97 2.47 -10.08 13.52
N PHE A 98 3.43 -9.89 12.62
CA PHE A 98 3.49 -8.74 11.70
C PHE A 98 2.32 -8.73 10.69
N SER A 99 1.37 -9.67 10.83
CA SER A 99 0.10 -9.77 10.10
C SER A 99 -0.59 -8.44 9.78
N PRO A 100 -0.73 -7.44 10.68
CA PRO A 100 -1.55 -6.26 10.38
C PRO A 100 -1.05 -5.45 9.18
N LEU A 101 0.25 -5.28 8.98
CA LEU A 101 0.83 -4.50 7.88
C LEU A 101 0.67 -5.24 6.57
N HIS A 102 0.82 -6.58 6.59
CA HIS A 102 0.61 -7.40 5.42
C HIS A 102 -0.83 -7.35 4.95
N GLU A 103 -1.79 -7.52 5.87
CA GLU A 103 -3.22 -7.45 5.56
C GLU A 103 -3.60 -6.06 5.05
N VAL A 104 -3.05 -4.99 5.65
CA VAL A 104 -3.29 -3.61 5.21
C VAL A 104 -2.70 -3.36 3.82
N LEU A 105 -1.45 -3.79 3.56
CA LEU A 105 -0.82 -3.65 2.24
C LEU A 105 -1.58 -4.43 1.17
N ARG A 106 -1.99 -5.67 1.47
CA ARG A 106 -2.78 -6.50 0.56
C ARG A 106 -4.14 -5.87 0.26
N LEU A 107 -4.82 -5.33 1.27
CA LEU A 107 -6.05 -4.57 1.08
C LEU A 107 -5.82 -3.37 0.15
N PHE A 108 -4.74 -2.61 0.35
CA PHE A 108 -4.42 -1.47 -0.52
C PHE A 108 -4.07 -1.87 -1.94
N VAL A 109 -3.34 -2.98 -2.17
CA VAL A 109 -3.11 -3.52 -3.52
C VAL A 109 -4.44 -3.78 -4.23
N VAL A 110 -5.39 -4.43 -3.55
CA VAL A 110 -6.71 -4.73 -4.11
C VAL A 110 -7.48 -3.45 -4.43
N LEU A 111 -7.49 -2.47 -3.51
CA LEU A 111 -8.17 -1.19 -3.72
C LEU A 111 -7.57 -0.41 -4.89
N TYR A 112 -6.24 -0.28 -4.95
CA TYR A 112 -5.58 0.44 -6.04
C TYR A 112 -5.74 -0.24 -7.40
N ALA A 113 -5.67 -1.58 -7.43
CA ALA A 113 -5.93 -2.34 -8.64
C ALA A 113 -7.37 -2.15 -9.13
N LEU A 114 -8.35 -2.21 -8.23
CA LEU A 114 -9.76 -2.00 -8.57
C LEU A 114 -9.99 -0.59 -9.11
N VAL A 115 -9.44 0.43 -8.47
CA VAL A 115 -9.53 1.82 -8.93
C VAL A 115 -8.86 1.99 -10.29
N SER A 116 -7.65 1.46 -10.46
CA SER A 116 -6.92 1.54 -11.73
C SER A 116 -7.67 0.86 -12.89
N ILE A 117 -8.25 -0.33 -12.66
CA ILE A 117 -9.08 -1.03 -13.64
C ILE A 117 -10.34 -0.22 -13.96
N SER A 118 -11.01 0.31 -12.94
CA SER A 118 -12.24 1.11 -13.12
C SER A 118 -11.97 2.35 -13.97
N LEU A 119 -10.88 3.08 -13.69
CA LEU A 119 -10.46 4.23 -14.47
C LEU A 119 -10.07 3.85 -15.90
N GLY A 120 -9.40 2.71 -16.09
CA GLY A 120 -9.05 2.20 -17.41
C GLY A 120 -10.28 1.86 -18.25
N VAL A 121 -11.31 1.25 -17.66
CA VAL A 121 -12.58 0.94 -18.34
C VAL A 121 -13.30 2.21 -18.76
N ILE A 122 -13.36 3.22 -17.88
CA ILE A 122 -13.96 4.53 -18.20
C ILE A 122 -13.22 5.16 -19.38
N LEU A 123 -11.88 5.23 -19.31
CA LEU A 123 -11.05 5.81 -20.37
C LEU A 123 -11.25 5.11 -21.72
N VAL A 124 -11.35 3.77 -21.75
CA VAL A 124 -11.57 3.02 -23.00
C VAL A 124 -12.99 3.26 -23.54
N THR A 125 -13.99 3.36 -22.67
CA THR A 125 -15.39 3.57 -23.08
C THR A 125 -15.60 4.95 -23.67
N ASP A 126 -14.92 5.98 -23.16
CA ASP A 126 -15.04 7.34 -23.67
C ASP A 126 -14.20 7.59 -24.94
N ILE A 127 -13.14 6.80 -25.18
CA ILE A 127 -12.32 6.87 -26.40
C ILE A 127 -12.96 6.15 -27.62
N VAL A 128 -13.79 5.12 -27.39
CA VAL A 128 -14.41 4.27 -28.44
C VAL A 128 -15.76 4.80 -28.89
#